data_AF-A0AAV9BLE5-F1
#
_entry.id   AF-A0AAV9BLE5-F1
#
_cell.length_a   1.000
_cell.length_b   1.000
_cell.length_c   1.000
_cell.angle_alpha   90.00
_cell.angle_beta   90.00
_cell.angle_gamma   90.00
#
_symmetry.space_group_name_H-M   'P 1'
#
loop_
_entity.id
_entity.type
_entity.pdbx_description
1 polymer ?
#
loop_
_entity_poly.entity_id
_entity_poly.type
_entity_poly.pdbx_seq_one_letter_code
_entity_poly.pdbx_strand_id
1 'polypeptide(L)'
;MSCPSAESIVKTTVDEALSRNPGLGSGLIRLHFHDCFVRGCDGSVLIDSIARNKAEKESPANKPSLWGFEVIDLAKARIEKACPRTVSCADIFTFAARDSVTRLGGFHYAVPAGRRDGTVSSMLEVLQNLPNPFSNVQNLKNRFGVKGLSMDEMVTLSGAHSIGVSHYTSSTRRLYPRQDTSIDPVFAAQLKATLLITTLVTVVISSASSLRTDFYNMSCPSAESIVKTTVDEALSRNPGLGSGLIRLHFHDCFVRGCDGSVLIDSTARNKAEKESPANKPSLWGFEVIDLAKARIGKVCPRTVSCANIFTFAARDSVTRLGGFHYVVPAGRRDGTVSSMLEVLQNLPNPFSNVQNLKNRFGVKGLSMDEMVTLSGAHSIGVSHYTLSTRRLYPRQDTSIDPVFAAQLKATKWVELNNRPT
;
A
#
# COMPACT_ATOMS: atom_id res chain seq x y z
N MET A 1 -13.35 33.07 -16.55
CA MET A 1 -12.15 33.42 -15.75
C MET A 1 -11.42 32.11 -15.43
N SER A 2 -10.09 32.10 -15.51
CA SER A 2 -9.26 30.92 -15.20
C SER A 2 -8.40 31.20 -13.96
N CYS A 3 -8.07 30.17 -13.18
CA CYS A 3 -7.16 30.27 -12.04
C CYS A 3 -5.92 29.37 -12.25
N PRO A 4 -4.86 29.87 -12.90
CA PRO A 4 -3.67 29.07 -13.21
C PRO A 4 -2.93 28.55 -11.95
N SER A 5 -3.11 29.22 -10.81
CA SER A 5 -2.50 28.87 -9.53
C SER A 5 -3.36 27.92 -8.68
N ALA A 6 -4.53 27.48 -9.16
CA ALA A 6 -5.44 26.65 -8.37
C ALA A 6 -4.76 25.38 -7.84
N GLU A 7 -4.18 24.58 -8.74
CA GLU A 7 -3.55 23.31 -8.37
C GLU A 7 -2.35 23.48 -7.43
N SER A 8 -1.52 24.52 -7.64
CA SER A 8 -0.37 24.77 -6.78
C SER A 8 -0.79 25.22 -5.38
N ILE A 9 -1.83 26.05 -5.27
CA ILE A 9 -2.39 26.46 -3.97
C ILE A 9 -2.94 25.25 -3.21
N VAL A 10 -3.73 24.38 -3.87
CA VAL A 10 -4.23 23.16 -3.23
C VAL A 10 -3.07 22.28 -2.76
N LYS A 11 -2.11 22.02 -3.65
CA LYS A 11 -0.95 21.18 -3.36
C LYS A 11 -0.19 21.67 -2.13
N THR A 12 0.13 22.96 -2.07
CA THR A 12 0.83 23.55 -0.93
C THR A 12 0.03 23.41 0.37
N THR A 13 -1.28 23.65 0.34
CA THR A 13 -2.13 23.46 1.52
C THR A 13 -2.15 22.01 2.01
N VAL A 14 -2.25 21.05 1.09
CA VAL A 14 -2.20 19.62 1.42
C VAL A 14 -0.85 19.23 1.98
N ASP A 15 0.25 19.65 1.35
CA ASP A 15 1.60 19.34 1.82
C ASP A 15 1.85 19.90 3.24
N GLU A 16 1.39 21.12 3.53
CA GLU A 16 1.45 21.70 4.87
C GLU A 16 0.64 20.89 5.90
N ALA A 17 -0.58 20.47 5.53
CA ALA A 17 -1.46 19.70 6.41
C ALA A 17 -0.88 18.31 6.70
N LEU A 18 -0.43 17.59 5.67
CA LEU A 18 0.14 16.25 5.80
C LEU A 18 1.49 16.27 6.51
N SER A 19 2.26 17.36 6.44
CA SER A 19 3.49 17.52 7.22
C SER A 19 3.22 17.61 8.73
N ARG A 20 2.04 18.10 9.14
CA ARG A 20 1.62 18.16 10.55
C ARG A 20 0.92 16.87 10.99
N ASN A 21 0.10 16.30 10.11
CA ASN A 21 -0.62 15.07 10.38
C ASN A 21 -0.73 14.23 9.08
N PRO A 22 0.16 13.25 8.87
CA PRO A 22 0.15 12.40 7.68
C PRO A 22 -1.16 11.64 7.48
N GLY A 23 -1.90 11.35 8.56
CA GLY A 23 -3.18 10.65 8.48
C GLY A 23 -4.24 11.43 7.69
N LEU A 24 -4.14 12.76 7.62
CA LEU A 24 -5.06 13.60 6.84
C LEU A 24 -5.07 13.22 5.37
N GLY A 25 -3.96 12.71 4.82
CA GLY A 25 -3.95 12.25 3.43
C GLY A 25 -4.88 11.06 3.21
N SER A 26 -4.91 10.09 4.13
CA SER A 26 -5.87 8.98 4.07
C SER A 26 -7.31 9.46 4.27
N GLY A 27 -7.51 10.47 5.13
CA GLY A 27 -8.80 11.13 5.33
C GLY A 27 -9.33 11.79 4.06
N LEU A 28 -8.48 12.56 3.37
CA LEU A 28 -8.81 13.23 2.11
C LEU A 28 -9.11 12.25 0.98
N ILE A 29 -8.33 11.17 0.85
CA ILE A 29 -8.58 10.10 -0.14
C ILE A 29 -9.94 9.45 0.12
N ARG A 30 -10.22 9.12 1.39
CA ARG A 30 -11.49 8.49 1.77
C ARG A 30 -12.66 9.45 1.57
N LEU A 31 -12.52 10.71 1.98
CA LEU A 31 -13.52 11.75 1.77
C LEU A 31 -13.87 11.83 0.28
N HIS A 32 -12.85 11.86 -0.60
CA HIS A 32 -13.02 11.87 -2.06
C HIS A 32 -13.77 10.67 -2.60
N PHE A 33 -13.40 9.45 -2.19
CA PHE A 33 -14.14 8.26 -2.58
C PHE A 33 -15.61 8.34 -2.16
N HIS A 34 -15.89 8.77 -0.92
CA HIS A 34 -17.25 8.80 -0.38
C HIS A 34 -18.16 9.79 -1.11
N ASP A 35 -17.63 10.91 -1.61
CA ASP A 35 -18.37 11.85 -2.45
C ASP A 35 -18.57 11.31 -3.88
N CYS A 36 -17.48 10.83 -4.49
CA CYS A 36 -17.48 10.28 -5.84
C CYS A 36 -18.45 9.13 -6.03
N PHE A 37 -18.52 8.24 -5.05
CA PHE A 37 -19.31 7.04 -5.17
C PHE A 37 -20.82 7.29 -5.01
N VAL A 38 -21.23 8.39 -4.38
CA VAL A 38 -22.64 8.76 -4.27
C VAL A 38 -23.11 9.46 -5.54
N ARG A 39 -22.60 10.67 -5.83
CA ARG A 39 -23.10 11.53 -6.92
C ARG A 39 -22.11 11.89 -8.04
N GLY A 40 -20.85 11.44 -7.94
CA GLY A 40 -19.88 11.62 -9.03
C GLY A 40 -18.94 12.82 -8.88
N CYS A 41 -18.39 12.98 -7.67
CA CYS A 41 -17.27 13.86 -7.35
C CYS A 41 -17.62 15.36 -7.43
N ASP A 42 -18.84 15.72 -7.07
CA ASP A 42 -19.36 17.09 -7.14
C ASP A 42 -19.17 17.86 -5.82
N GLY A 43 -18.52 17.28 -4.81
CA GLY A 43 -18.30 17.93 -3.53
C GLY A 43 -19.57 18.05 -2.68
N SER A 44 -20.64 17.32 -3.01
CA SER A 44 -21.88 17.30 -2.24
C SER A 44 -21.67 16.82 -0.80
N VAL A 45 -20.62 16.04 -0.53
CA VAL A 45 -20.21 15.65 0.82
C VAL A 45 -19.80 16.85 1.69
N LEU A 46 -19.44 17.99 1.09
CA LEU A 46 -19.01 19.19 1.81
C LEU A 46 -20.18 20.06 2.29
N ILE A 47 -21.39 19.81 1.80
CA ILE A 47 -22.60 20.57 2.15
C ILE A 47 -23.07 20.18 3.56
N ASP A 48 -23.46 21.18 4.35
CA ASP A 48 -23.96 20.97 5.70
C ASP A 48 -25.48 20.66 5.74
N SER A 49 -25.90 20.01 6.81
CA SER A 49 -27.31 19.72 7.04
C SER A 49 -28.11 21.00 7.28
N ILE A 50 -29.36 21.01 6.82
CA ILE A 50 -30.35 22.06 7.12
C ILE A 50 -31.53 21.44 7.87
N ALA A 51 -32.39 22.27 8.46
CA ALA A 51 -33.47 21.81 9.34
C ALA A 51 -34.37 20.69 8.74
N ARG A 52 -34.54 20.66 7.42
CA ARG A 52 -35.39 19.68 6.72
C ARG A 52 -34.61 18.60 5.96
N ASN A 53 -33.28 18.61 5.97
CA ASN A 53 -32.47 17.67 5.21
C ASN A 53 -31.15 17.35 5.92
N LYS A 54 -30.92 16.05 6.15
CA LYS A 54 -29.62 15.55 6.64
C LYS A 54 -28.68 15.33 5.46
N ALA A 55 -27.56 16.04 5.47
CA ALA A 55 -26.51 15.94 4.46
C ALA A 55 -25.74 14.61 4.55
N GLU A 56 -24.93 14.33 3.53
CA GLU A 56 -24.11 13.13 3.45
C GLU A 56 -23.18 12.97 4.66
N LYS A 57 -22.64 14.07 5.20
CA LYS A 57 -21.77 14.06 6.39
C LYS A 57 -22.42 13.38 7.60
N GLU A 58 -23.75 13.44 7.71
CA GLU A 58 -24.49 12.88 8.85
C GLU A 58 -24.80 11.39 8.69
N SER A 59 -24.45 10.77 7.56
CA SER A 59 -24.65 9.33 7.36
C SER A 59 -23.84 8.50 8.34
N PRO A 60 -24.38 7.40 8.89
CA PRO A 60 -23.61 6.46 9.69
C PRO A 60 -22.36 5.89 8.99
N ALA A 61 -22.33 5.88 7.65
CA ALA A 61 -21.16 5.47 6.88
C ALA A 61 -20.05 6.55 6.84
N ASN A 62 -20.43 7.79 7.11
CA ASN A 62 -19.58 8.97 7.01
C ASN A 62 -19.20 9.52 8.39
N LYS A 63 -20.15 9.66 9.33
CA LYS A 63 -19.94 10.17 10.69
C LYS A 63 -19.59 9.05 11.69
N PRO A 64 -18.56 9.20 12.54
CA PRO A 64 -17.59 10.32 12.65
C PRO A 64 -16.31 10.09 11.83
N SER A 65 -16.36 9.23 10.82
CA SER A 65 -15.19 8.62 10.21
C SER A 65 -14.57 9.38 9.02
N LEU A 66 -15.30 10.31 8.42
CA LEU A 66 -14.78 11.25 7.43
C LEU A 66 -14.15 12.45 8.14
N TRP A 67 -12.99 12.87 7.66
CA TRP A 67 -12.17 13.90 8.27
C TRP A 67 -11.24 14.53 7.23
N GLY A 68 -10.65 15.69 7.54
CA GLY A 68 -9.88 16.48 6.57
C GLY A 68 -10.68 17.58 5.86
N PHE A 69 -11.93 17.83 6.28
CA PHE A 69 -12.77 18.93 5.79
C PHE A 69 -12.06 20.28 5.96
N GLU A 70 -11.35 20.46 7.08
CA GLU A 70 -10.61 21.67 7.41
C GLU A 70 -9.48 21.98 6.40
N VAL A 71 -8.92 20.97 5.75
CA VAL A 71 -7.89 21.14 4.71
C VAL A 71 -8.53 21.68 3.44
N ILE A 72 -9.74 21.20 3.11
CA ILE A 72 -10.51 21.68 1.95
C ILE A 72 -10.97 23.12 2.17
N ASP A 73 -11.47 23.44 3.36
CA ASP A 73 -11.91 24.80 3.72
C ASP A 73 -10.73 25.79 3.65
N LEU A 74 -9.55 25.39 4.15
CA LEU A 74 -8.34 26.21 4.06
C LEU A 74 -7.88 26.40 2.61
N ALA A 75 -7.90 25.34 1.80
CA ALA A 75 -7.56 25.44 0.38
C ALA A 75 -8.53 26.36 -0.36
N LYS A 76 -9.83 26.25 -0.08
CA LYS A 76 -10.87 27.12 -0.63
C LYS A 76 -10.66 28.57 -0.24
N ALA A 77 -10.38 28.86 1.03
CA ALA A 77 -10.12 30.23 1.48
C ALA A 77 -8.90 30.86 0.77
N ARG A 78 -7.81 30.09 0.59
CA ARG A 78 -6.62 30.56 -0.13
C ARG A 78 -6.92 30.79 -1.62
N ILE A 79 -7.70 29.93 -2.23
CA ILE A 79 -8.09 30.07 -3.64
C ILE A 79 -9.03 31.25 -3.84
N GLU A 80 -10.03 31.45 -2.98
CA GLU A 80 -10.93 32.61 -3.09
C GLU A 80 -10.19 33.94 -2.95
N LYS A 81 -9.10 33.98 -2.17
CA LYS A 81 -8.23 35.16 -2.09
C LYS A 81 -7.45 35.42 -3.39
N ALA A 82 -7.03 34.37 -4.09
CA ALA A 82 -6.23 34.48 -5.31
C ALA A 82 -7.09 34.62 -6.58
N CYS A 83 -8.21 33.90 -6.63
CA CYS A 83 -9.09 33.68 -7.77
C CYS A 83 -10.55 33.63 -7.32
N PRO A 84 -11.15 34.77 -6.95
CA PRO A 84 -12.52 34.82 -6.43
C PRO A 84 -13.52 34.13 -7.36
N ARG A 85 -14.40 33.31 -6.78
CA ARG A 85 -15.55 32.65 -7.44
C ARG A 85 -15.22 31.89 -8.73
N THR A 86 -13.98 31.40 -8.84
CA THR A 86 -13.48 30.80 -10.09
C THR A 86 -13.36 29.28 -10.02
N VAL A 87 -12.91 28.73 -8.88
CA VAL A 87 -12.66 27.29 -8.73
C VAL A 87 -13.72 26.68 -7.82
N SER A 88 -14.34 25.58 -8.26
CA SER A 88 -15.32 24.83 -7.47
C SER A 88 -14.65 24.14 -6.28
N CYS A 89 -15.42 23.90 -5.22
CA CYS A 89 -15.01 23.01 -4.14
C CYS A 89 -14.77 21.59 -4.69
N ALA A 90 -15.57 21.13 -5.66
CA ALA A 90 -15.40 19.83 -6.32
C ALA A 90 -14.00 19.64 -6.95
N ASP A 91 -13.46 20.65 -7.63
CA ASP A 91 -12.10 20.58 -8.18
C ASP A 91 -11.03 20.65 -7.09
N ILE A 92 -11.17 21.56 -6.13
CA ILE A 92 -10.24 21.69 -4.98
C ILE A 92 -10.10 20.37 -4.25
N PHE A 93 -11.25 19.76 -4.01
CA PHE A 93 -11.39 18.49 -3.35
C PHE A 93 -10.73 17.34 -4.11
N THR A 94 -10.91 17.28 -5.43
CA THR A 94 -10.27 16.26 -6.27
C THR A 94 -8.75 16.45 -6.34
N PHE A 95 -8.27 17.70 -6.46
CA PHE A 95 -6.84 17.99 -6.41
C PHE A 95 -6.24 17.60 -5.06
N ALA A 96 -6.95 17.85 -3.95
CA ALA A 96 -6.47 17.49 -2.63
C ALA A 96 -6.29 15.97 -2.45
N ALA A 97 -7.22 15.18 -3.00
CA ALA A 97 -7.11 13.72 -3.01
C ALA A 97 -5.92 13.25 -3.87
N ARG A 98 -5.74 13.79 -5.08
CA ARG A 98 -4.58 13.50 -5.94
C ARG A 98 -3.26 13.82 -5.23
N ASP A 99 -3.17 14.98 -4.61
CA ASP A 99 -1.94 15.42 -3.94
C ASP A 99 -1.65 14.58 -2.70
N SER A 100 -2.70 14.11 -2.01
CA SER A 100 -2.58 13.14 -0.92
C SER A 100 -2.06 11.79 -1.41
N VAL A 101 -2.57 11.27 -2.55
CA VAL A 101 -2.05 10.04 -3.18
C VAL A 101 -0.59 10.23 -3.59
N THR A 102 -0.24 11.38 -4.17
CA THR A 102 1.14 11.68 -4.55
C THR A 102 2.05 11.70 -3.33
N ARG A 103 1.60 12.30 -2.23
CA ARG A 103 2.41 12.44 -1.01
C ARG A 103 2.59 11.13 -0.24
N LEU A 104 1.55 10.29 -0.19
CA LEU A 104 1.55 9.05 0.59
C LEU A 104 2.02 7.84 -0.22
N GLY A 105 1.58 7.73 -1.48
CA GLY A 105 1.83 6.58 -2.35
C GLY A 105 2.92 6.82 -3.39
N GLY A 106 3.42 8.05 -3.56
CA GLY A 106 4.43 8.38 -4.57
C GLY A 106 3.93 8.31 -6.02
N PHE A 107 2.61 8.20 -6.22
CA PHE A 107 1.97 8.09 -7.53
C PHE A 107 1.33 9.41 -7.94
N HIS A 108 1.67 9.92 -9.13
CA HIS A 108 1.14 11.16 -9.68
C HIS A 108 0.34 10.89 -10.96
N TYR A 109 -0.84 11.49 -11.06
CA TYR A 109 -1.70 11.45 -12.24
C TYR A 109 -2.35 12.81 -12.46
N ALA A 110 -2.56 13.18 -13.73
CA ALA A 110 -3.24 14.42 -14.05
C ALA A 110 -4.73 14.30 -13.70
N VAL A 111 -5.28 15.35 -13.08
CA VAL A 111 -6.71 15.47 -12.82
C VAL A 111 -7.24 16.64 -13.64
N PRO A 112 -8.17 16.43 -14.58
CA PRO A 112 -8.78 17.54 -15.28
C PRO A 112 -9.63 18.38 -14.31
N ALA A 113 -9.54 19.69 -14.43
CA ALA A 113 -10.43 20.65 -13.78
C ALA A 113 -11.78 20.74 -14.52
N GLY A 114 -12.73 21.47 -13.94
CA GLY A 114 -14.02 21.80 -14.54
C GLY A 114 -15.22 21.13 -13.86
N ARG A 115 -15.02 20.44 -12.74
CA ARG A 115 -16.14 19.90 -11.95
C ARG A 115 -16.95 21.07 -11.39
N ARG A 116 -18.27 20.92 -11.36
CA ARG A 116 -19.17 21.91 -10.76
C ARG A 116 -19.57 21.44 -9.37
N ASP A 117 -19.74 22.40 -8.47
CA ASP A 117 -20.24 22.09 -7.13
C ASP A 117 -21.66 21.53 -7.21
N GLY A 118 -21.86 20.41 -6.54
CA GLY A 118 -23.16 19.83 -6.29
C GLY A 118 -24.01 20.77 -5.44
N THR A 119 -25.33 20.68 -5.61
CA THR A 119 -26.30 21.50 -4.86
C THR A 119 -27.21 20.68 -3.95
N VAL A 120 -27.02 19.36 -3.94
CA VAL A 120 -27.85 18.40 -3.21
C VAL A 120 -26.93 17.45 -2.47
N SER A 121 -27.18 17.30 -1.16
CA SER A 121 -26.47 16.36 -0.30
C SER A 121 -27.49 15.59 0.51
N SER A 122 -27.46 14.26 0.46
CA SER A 122 -28.47 13.42 1.08
C SER A 122 -27.85 12.24 1.82
N MET A 123 -28.08 12.19 3.12
CA MET A 123 -27.72 11.06 3.96
C MET A 123 -28.26 9.72 3.42
N LEU A 124 -29.47 9.72 2.85
CA LEU A 124 -30.11 8.50 2.33
C LEU A 124 -29.38 7.96 1.10
N GLU A 125 -28.87 8.84 0.25
CA GLU A 125 -28.14 8.43 -0.95
C GLU A 125 -26.81 7.78 -0.61
N VAL A 126 -26.16 8.22 0.48
CA VAL A 126 -24.96 7.54 1.02
C VAL A 126 -25.28 6.08 1.33
N LEU A 127 -26.37 5.82 2.05
CA LEU A 127 -26.75 4.47 2.48
C LEU A 127 -27.17 3.58 1.30
N GLN A 128 -27.69 4.18 0.23
CA GLN A 128 -28.10 3.46 -0.97
C GLN A 128 -26.90 3.14 -1.88
N ASN A 129 -25.98 4.09 -2.05
CA ASN A 129 -24.92 4.01 -3.05
C ASN A 129 -23.63 3.41 -2.50
N LEU A 130 -23.18 3.82 -1.30
CA LEU A 130 -21.89 3.36 -0.79
C LEU A 130 -21.89 1.84 -0.60
N PRO A 131 -20.79 1.14 -0.99
CA PRO A 131 -20.62 -0.25 -0.66
C PRO A 131 -20.63 -0.41 0.85
N ASN A 132 -21.43 -1.36 1.33
CA ASN A 132 -21.46 -1.69 2.74
C ASN A 132 -20.10 -2.31 3.13
N PRO A 133 -19.52 -2.00 4.31
CA PRO A 133 -18.25 -2.59 4.75
C PRO A 133 -18.24 -4.13 4.84
N PHE A 134 -19.42 -4.77 4.86
CA PHE A 134 -19.59 -6.23 4.87
C PHE A 134 -19.93 -6.80 3.48
N SER A 135 -19.82 -6.01 2.42
CA SER A 135 -20.11 -6.45 1.05
C SER A 135 -19.16 -7.56 0.62
N ASN A 136 -19.70 -8.66 0.10
CA ASN A 136 -18.88 -9.68 -0.55
C ASN A 136 -18.42 -9.22 -1.95
N VAL A 137 -17.48 -9.96 -2.55
CA VAL A 137 -16.91 -9.63 -3.87
C VAL A 137 -17.98 -9.51 -4.96
N GLN A 138 -19.03 -10.32 -4.92
CA GLN A 138 -20.11 -10.23 -5.91
C GLN A 138 -20.92 -8.93 -5.77
N ASN A 139 -21.19 -8.50 -4.54
CA ASN A 139 -21.87 -7.23 -4.28
C ASN A 139 -20.98 -6.04 -4.67
N LEU A 140 -19.68 -6.09 -4.35
CA LEU A 140 -18.72 -5.07 -4.77
C LEU A 140 -18.66 -4.97 -6.29
N LYS A 141 -18.54 -6.11 -7.00
CA LYS A 141 -18.57 -6.18 -8.46
C LYS A 141 -19.80 -5.49 -9.04
N ASN A 142 -20.98 -5.79 -8.49
CA ASN A 142 -22.22 -5.20 -8.96
C ASN A 142 -22.27 -3.68 -8.69
N ARG A 143 -21.87 -3.24 -7.49
CA ARG A 143 -21.91 -1.82 -7.12
C ARG A 143 -20.93 -0.97 -7.92
N PHE A 144 -19.69 -1.44 -8.09
CA PHE A 144 -18.69 -0.77 -8.92
C PHE A 144 -19.09 -0.81 -10.40
N GLY A 145 -19.64 -1.93 -10.87
CA GLY A 145 -20.14 -2.06 -12.24
C GLY A 145 -21.27 -1.06 -12.58
N VAL A 146 -22.18 -0.78 -11.64
CA VAL A 146 -23.21 0.28 -11.81
C VAL A 146 -22.58 1.67 -11.93
N LYS A 147 -21.38 1.88 -11.40
CA LYS A 147 -20.60 3.12 -11.56
C LYS A 147 -19.72 3.10 -12.81
N GLY A 148 -19.86 2.10 -13.68
CA GLY A 148 -19.07 1.95 -14.90
C GLY A 148 -17.65 1.43 -14.66
N LEU A 149 -17.32 0.99 -13.44
CA LEU A 149 -15.99 0.54 -13.08
C LEU A 149 -15.86 -0.97 -13.29
N SER A 150 -14.76 -1.35 -13.92
CA SER A 150 -14.35 -2.74 -14.14
C SER A 150 -13.93 -3.43 -12.84
N MET A 151 -13.75 -4.76 -12.91
CA MET A 151 -13.20 -5.53 -11.79
C MET A 151 -11.78 -5.09 -11.43
N ASP A 152 -10.97 -4.75 -12.43
CA ASP A 152 -9.60 -4.30 -12.19
C ASP A 152 -9.61 -2.95 -11.46
N GLU A 153 -10.45 -2.00 -11.88
CA GLU A 153 -10.62 -0.71 -11.19
C GLU A 153 -11.20 -0.85 -9.78
N MET A 154 -12.15 -1.77 -9.58
CA MET A 154 -12.66 -2.09 -8.24
C MET A 154 -11.53 -2.57 -7.32
N VAL A 155 -10.67 -3.47 -7.81
CA VAL A 155 -9.52 -3.97 -7.04
C VAL A 155 -8.51 -2.86 -6.79
N THR A 156 -8.18 -2.05 -7.80
CA THR A 156 -7.26 -0.91 -7.67
C THR A 156 -7.76 0.09 -6.63
N LEU A 157 -9.04 0.48 -6.68
CA LEU A 157 -9.64 1.41 -5.72
C LEU A 157 -9.74 0.81 -4.32
N SER A 158 -9.98 -0.50 -4.21
CA SER A 158 -9.98 -1.20 -2.92
C SER A 158 -8.58 -1.21 -2.28
N GLY A 159 -7.52 -1.09 -3.07
CA GLY A 159 -6.14 -0.92 -2.60
C GLY A 159 -5.91 0.37 -1.79
N ALA A 160 -6.79 1.37 -1.88
CA ALA A 160 -6.73 2.54 -1.01
C ALA A 160 -6.85 2.20 0.48
N HIS A 161 -7.46 1.05 0.82
CA HIS A 161 -7.50 0.54 2.19
C HIS A 161 -6.12 0.12 2.74
N SER A 162 -5.08 0.05 1.90
CA SER A 162 -3.70 -0.10 2.37
C SER A 162 -3.11 1.20 2.94
N ILE A 163 -3.84 2.32 2.90
CA ILE A 163 -3.43 3.63 3.39
C ILE A 163 -4.43 4.10 4.47
N GLY A 164 -3.95 4.34 5.70
CA GLY A 164 -4.77 4.83 6.82
C GLY A 164 -5.11 3.77 7.86
N VAL A 165 -6.20 3.98 8.61
CA VAL A 165 -6.68 3.09 9.68
C VAL A 165 -8.19 2.86 9.59
N SER A 166 -8.65 1.65 9.90
CA SER A 166 -10.07 1.27 9.91
C SER A 166 -10.64 1.18 11.34
N HIS A 167 -11.95 1.38 11.51
CA HIS A 167 -12.61 1.22 12.80
C HIS A 167 -12.88 -0.25 13.17
N TYR A 168 -12.72 -0.56 14.45
CA TYR A 168 -12.88 -1.87 15.11
C TYR A 168 -14.18 -2.63 14.75
N THR A 169 -15.31 -1.94 14.57
CA THR A 169 -16.64 -2.55 14.42
C THR A 169 -16.89 -3.19 13.04
N SER A 170 -16.12 -2.83 12.03
CA SER A 170 -16.26 -3.38 10.67
C SER A 170 -15.74 -4.81 10.53
N SER A 171 -14.87 -5.25 11.46
CA SER A 171 -14.22 -6.56 11.38
C SER A 171 -14.87 -7.61 12.29
N THR A 172 -15.48 -7.20 13.40
CA THR A 172 -15.97 -8.11 14.45
C THR A 172 -17.16 -8.99 14.03
N ARG A 173 -18.09 -8.48 13.20
CA ARG A 173 -19.27 -9.25 12.75
C ARG A 173 -18.94 -10.41 11.81
N ARG A 174 -17.81 -10.33 11.09
CA ARG A 174 -17.35 -11.44 10.26
C ARG A 174 -16.49 -12.44 11.03
N LEU A 175 -16.13 -12.12 12.27
CA LEU A 175 -15.28 -12.96 13.14
C LEU A 175 -16.09 -13.65 14.25
N TYR A 176 -17.21 -13.06 14.69
CA TYR A 176 -18.04 -13.52 15.80
C TYR A 176 -19.55 -13.37 15.52
N PRO A 177 -20.42 -14.23 16.09
CA PRO A 177 -20.10 -15.40 16.92
C PRO A 177 -19.62 -16.60 16.10
N ARG A 178 -19.95 -16.63 14.79
CA ARG A 178 -19.39 -17.57 13.82
C ARG A 178 -18.56 -16.79 12.81
N GLN A 179 -17.37 -17.31 12.53
CA GLN A 179 -16.49 -16.76 11.51
C GLN A 179 -17.10 -16.97 10.13
N ASP A 180 -17.08 -15.92 9.31
CA ASP A 180 -17.42 -15.99 7.89
C ASP A 180 -16.44 -16.93 7.17
N THR A 181 -16.96 -17.96 6.50
CA THR A 181 -16.18 -19.00 5.83
C THR A 181 -15.35 -18.48 4.66
N SER A 182 -15.65 -17.29 4.15
CA SER A 182 -14.86 -16.62 3.12
C SER A 182 -13.63 -15.89 3.67
N ILE A 183 -13.49 -15.76 4.99
CA ILE A 183 -12.27 -15.24 5.63
C ILE A 183 -11.33 -16.41 5.92
N ASP A 184 -10.09 -16.26 5.46
CA ASP A 184 -9.01 -17.21 5.75
C ASP A 184 -8.92 -17.47 7.28
N PRO A 185 -8.86 -18.74 7.72
CA PRO A 185 -8.81 -19.08 9.14
C PRO A 185 -7.62 -18.50 9.91
N VAL A 186 -6.46 -18.37 9.27
CA VAL A 186 -5.25 -17.81 9.88
C VAL A 186 -5.36 -16.29 10.00
N PHE A 187 -5.82 -15.61 8.95
CA PHE A 187 -6.08 -14.17 8.98
C PHE A 187 -7.19 -13.82 9.98
N ALA A 188 -8.24 -14.62 10.05
CA ALA A 188 -9.28 -14.46 11.07
C ALA A 188 -8.71 -14.66 12.49
N ALA A 189 -7.82 -15.63 12.69
CA ALA A 189 -7.15 -15.84 13.98
C ALA A 189 -6.23 -14.67 14.34
N GLN A 190 -5.50 -14.10 13.38
CA GLN A 190 -4.67 -12.90 13.56
C GLN A 190 -5.52 -11.67 13.89
N LEU A 191 -6.62 -11.42 13.16
CA LEU A 191 -7.56 -10.35 13.47
C LEU A 191 -8.17 -10.53 14.86
N LYS A 192 -8.62 -11.75 15.21
CA LYS A 192 -9.12 -12.09 16.55
C LYS A 192 -8.06 -11.85 17.63
N ALA A 193 -6.80 -12.20 17.37
CA ALA A 193 -5.69 -11.95 18.28
C ALA A 193 -5.40 -10.45 18.44
N THR A 194 -5.44 -9.68 17.35
CA THR A 194 -5.24 -8.23 17.38
C THR A 194 -6.38 -7.52 18.14
N LEU A 195 -7.61 -8.04 18.03
CA LEU A 195 -8.80 -7.59 18.77
C LEU A 195 -8.78 -7.97 20.26
N LEU A 196 -8.12 -9.08 20.63
CA LEU A 196 -7.94 -9.53 22.02
C LEU A 196 -6.83 -8.77 22.76
N ILE A 197 -5.79 -8.31 22.04
CA ILE A 197 -4.64 -7.57 22.59
C ILE A 197 -5.04 -6.20 23.15
N THR A 198 -6.16 -5.60 22.71
CA THR A 198 -6.71 -4.37 23.32
C THR A 198 -7.43 -4.59 24.65
N THR A 199 -7.63 -5.84 25.09
CA THR A 199 -8.43 -6.16 26.30
C THR A 199 -7.74 -7.05 27.34
N LEU A 200 -6.55 -7.61 27.11
CA LEU A 200 -5.92 -8.47 28.12
C LEU A 200 -4.39 -8.46 28.07
N VAL A 201 -3.78 -7.66 28.94
CA VAL A 201 -2.40 -7.83 29.38
C VAL A 201 -2.38 -8.95 30.42
N THR A 202 -1.83 -10.13 30.09
CA THR A 202 -0.85 -10.91 30.88
C THR A 202 -0.68 -12.36 30.38
N VAL A 203 0.58 -12.67 30.04
CA VAL A 203 1.38 -13.90 30.24
C VAL A 203 0.73 -15.29 30.15
N VAL A 204 1.17 -16.11 29.18
CA VAL A 204 1.73 -17.48 29.38
C VAL A 204 2.77 -17.79 28.29
N ILE A 205 3.93 -18.34 28.69
CA ILE A 205 5.03 -18.80 27.83
C ILE A 205 4.72 -20.21 27.32
N SER A 206 4.94 -20.47 26.03
CA SER A 206 5.04 -21.83 25.50
C SER A 206 6.07 -21.91 24.38
N SER A 207 6.97 -22.88 24.52
CA SER A 207 8.13 -23.14 23.67
C SER A 207 7.72 -23.90 22.40
N ALA A 208 7.30 -23.15 21.40
CA ALA A 208 7.65 -23.37 20.00
C ALA A 208 8.28 -22.05 19.53
N SER A 209 9.18 -22.02 18.56
CA SER A 209 9.83 -20.77 18.12
C SER A 209 8.85 -19.85 17.37
N SER A 210 7.83 -19.35 18.07
CA SER A 210 6.87 -18.38 17.56
C SER A 210 7.58 -17.05 17.42
N LEU A 211 7.43 -16.43 16.25
CA LEU A 211 7.84 -15.05 16.07
C LEU A 211 7.14 -14.19 17.13
N ARG A 212 7.88 -13.27 17.75
CA ARG A 212 7.32 -12.35 18.76
C ARG A 212 7.89 -10.96 18.60
N THR A 213 7.14 -9.97 19.04
CA THR A 213 7.67 -8.61 19.21
C THR A 213 8.75 -8.62 20.28
N ASP A 214 9.66 -7.64 20.23
CA ASP A 214 10.69 -7.43 21.25
C ASP A 214 11.65 -8.61 21.43
N PHE A 215 11.76 -9.49 20.41
CA PHE A 215 12.54 -10.73 20.47
C PHE A 215 14.00 -10.48 20.89
N TYR A 216 14.59 -9.37 20.44
CA TYR A 216 15.97 -8.99 20.71
C TYR A 216 16.13 -7.99 21.87
N ASN A 217 15.06 -7.60 22.57
CA ASN A 217 15.11 -6.49 23.53
C ASN A 217 16.06 -6.73 24.72
N MET A 218 16.39 -7.99 25.04
CA MET A 218 17.39 -8.34 26.05
C MET A 218 18.75 -8.73 25.45
N SER A 219 18.75 -9.39 24.29
CA SER A 219 19.97 -9.98 23.72
C SER A 219 20.72 -9.05 22.76
N CYS A 220 19.99 -8.12 22.12
CA CYS A 220 20.54 -7.05 21.29
C CYS A 220 19.53 -5.89 21.17
N PRO A 221 19.40 -5.04 22.21
CA PRO A 221 18.40 -3.97 22.25
C PRO A 221 18.51 -2.99 21.06
N SER A 222 19.74 -2.80 20.55
CA SER A 222 20.02 -1.89 19.42
C SER A 222 19.82 -2.53 18.04
N ALA A 223 19.35 -3.79 17.94
CA ALA A 223 19.27 -4.50 16.67
C ALA A 223 18.41 -3.73 15.63
N GLU A 224 17.17 -3.42 15.99
CA GLU A 224 16.22 -2.77 15.07
C GLU A 224 16.64 -1.34 14.73
N SER A 225 17.18 -0.58 15.68
CA SER A 225 17.64 0.78 15.44
C SER A 225 18.85 0.81 14.50
N ILE A 226 19.80 -0.13 14.64
CA ILE A 226 20.94 -0.24 13.74
C ILE A 226 20.49 -0.58 12.31
N VAL A 227 19.55 -1.52 12.13
CA VAL A 227 18.99 -1.81 10.80
C VAL A 227 18.33 -0.57 10.22
N LYS A 228 17.44 0.07 10.99
CA LYS A 228 16.73 1.27 10.56
C LYS A 228 17.66 2.37 10.11
N THR A 229 18.68 2.71 10.91
CA THR A 229 19.66 3.74 10.55
C THR A 229 20.42 3.38 9.29
N THR A 230 20.80 2.10 9.13
CA THR A 230 21.52 1.64 7.94
C THR A 230 20.67 1.76 6.67
N VAL A 231 19.37 1.41 6.76
CA VAL A 231 18.40 1.58 5.68
C VAL A 231 18.18 3.06 5.37
N ASP A 232 17.96 3.90 6.38
CA ASP A 232 17.74 5.34 6.19
C ASP A 232 18.94 6.01 5.51
N GLU A 233 20.17 5.66 5.87
CA GLU A 233 21.39 6.14 5.20
C GLU A 233 21.45 5.69 3.73
N ALA A 234 21.15 4.42 3.46
CA ALA A 234 21.17 3.86 2.11
C ALA A 234 20.11 4.53 1.21
N LEU A 235 18.87 4.63 1.69
CA LEU A 235 17.75 5.26 0.97
C LEU A 235 17.96 6.77 0.79
N SER A 236 18.69 7.44 1.69
CA SER A 236 19.03 8.85 1.51
C SER A 236 20.00 9.08 0.36
N ARG A 237 20.85 8.10 0.03
CA ARG A 237 21.76 8.15 -1.14
C ARG A 237 21.08 7.67 -2.41
N ASN A 238 20.27 6.61 -2.29
CA ASN A 238 19.54 6.03 -3.41
C ASN A 238 18.17 5.52 -2.94
N PRO A 239 17.10 6.31 -3.11
CA PRO A 239 15.74 5.92 -2.69
C PRO A 239 15.24 4.63 -3.33
N GLY A 240 15.75 4.28 -4.52
CA GLY A 240 15.37 3.05 -5.20
C GLY A 240 15.75 1.79 -4.41
N LEU A 241 16.78 1.84 -3.56
CA LEU A 241 17.17 0.72 -2.70
C LEU A 241 16.04 0.25 -1.78
N GLY A 242 15.12 1.14 -1.38
CA GLY A 242 13.97 0.74 -0.59
C GLY A 242 13.03 -0.19 -1.36
N SER A 243 12.75 0.11 -2.63
CA SER A 243 11.98 -0.80 -3.51
C SER A 243 12.74 -2.10 -3.79
N GLY A 244 14.07 -2.02 -3.89
CA GLY A 244 14.95 -3.18 -4.01
C GLY A 244 14.85 -4.11 -2.81
N LEU A 245 14.95 -3.57 -1.59
CA LEU A 245 14.85 -4.32 -0.33
C LEU A 245 13.48 -4.98 -0.14
N ILE A 246 12.39 -4.27 -0.46
CA ILE A 246 11.03 -4.82 -0.41
C ILE A 246 10.90 -6.00 -1.37
N ARG A 247 11.34 -5.82 -2.63
CA ARG A 247 11.31 -6.88 -3.64
C ARG A 247 12.20 -8.05 -3.24
N LEU A 248 13.41 -7.78 -2.76
CA LEU A 248 14.34 -8.79 -2.27
C LEU A 248 13.66 -9.63 -1.19
N HIS A 249 13.01 -8.99 -0.21
CA HIS A 249 12.31 -9.70 0.87
C HIS A 249 11.16 -10.58 0.38
N PHE A 250 10.35 -10.09 -0.56
CA PHE A 250 9.32 -10.93 -1.19
C PHE A 250 9.92 -12.16 -1.88
N HIS A 251 11.00 -11.97 -2.63
CA HIS A 251 11.65 -13.05 -3.39
C HIS A 251 12.27 -14.14 -2.49
N ASP A 252 12.67 -13.82 -1.26
CA ASP A 252 13.09 -14.80 -0.24
C ASP A 252 11.88 -15.49 0.41
N CYS A 253 10.92 -14.69 0.85
CA CYS A 253 9.71 -15.15 1.54
C CYS A 253 8.89 -16.13 0.71
N PHE A 254 8.74 -15.86 -0.58
CA PHE A 254 7.82 -16.60 -1.42
C PHE A 254 8.40 -17.96 -1.88
N VAL A 255 9.70 -18.20 -1.70
CA VAL A 255 10.34 -19.48 -2.04
C VAL A 255 10.23 -20.45 -0.85
N ARG A 256 11.04 -20.25 0.21
CA ARG A 256 11.11 -21.18 1.36
C ARG A 256 10.57 -20.64 2.69
N GLY A 257 10.27 -19.35 2.78
CA GLY A 257 9.63 -18.78 3.98
C GLY A 257 10.52 -17.88 4.83
N CYS A 258 10.98 -16.78 4.24
CA CYS A 258 11.59 -15.61 4.87
C CYS A 258 12.82 -15.95 5.73
N ASP A 259 13.62 -16.93 5.31
CA ASP A 259 14.75 -17.44 6.07
C ASP A 259 16.09 -16.81 5.62
N GLY A 260 16.08 -15.86 4.69
CA GLY A 260 17.29 -15.24 4.16
C GLY A 260 18.10 -16.16 3.25
N SER A 261 17.52 -17.27 2.78
CA SER A 261 18.14 -18.19 1.83
C SER A 261 18.56 -17.49 0.52
N VAL A 262 17.86 -16.43 0.10
CA VAL A 262 18.25 -15.62 -1.07
C VAL A 262 19.62 -14.94 -0.91
N LEU A 263 20.13 -14.79 0.31
CA LEU A 263 21.42 -14.15 0.59
C LEU A 263 22.61 -15.10 0.38
N ILE A 264 22.36 -16.40 0.27
CA ILE A 264 23.40 -17.43 0.10
C ILE A 264 23.98 -17.36 -1.32
N ASP A 265 25.30 -17.45 -1.42
CA ASP A 265 26.00 -17.47 -2.70
C ASP A 265 26.08 -18.87 -3.31
N SER A 266 26.21 -18.92 -4.63
CA SER A 266 26.42 -20.18 -5.34
C SER A 266 27.75 -20.81 -4.96
N THR A 267 27.80 -22.14 -5.00
CA THR A 267 29.04 -22.92 -4.85
C THR A 267 29.32 -23.66 -6.15
N ALA A 268 30.49 -24.30 -6.26
CA ALA A 268 30.83 -25.14 -7.41
C ALA A 268 29.81 -26.26 -7.69
N ARG A 269 29.04 -26.68 -6.68
CA ARG A 269 28.07 -27.78 -6.76
C ARG A 269 26.61 -27.34 -6.71
N ASN A 270 26.33 -26.06 -6.48
CA ASN A 270 24.96 -25.56 -6.32
C ASN A 270 24.81 -24.14 -6.85
N LYS A 271 23.78 -23.92 -7.68
CA LYS A 271 23.33 -22.59 -8.10
C LYS A 271 22.28 -22.08 -7.12
N ALA A 272 22.62 -21.03 -6.38
CA ALA A 272 21.74 -20.40 -5.41
C ALA A 272 20.60 -19.59 -6.07
N GLU A 273 19.64 -19.15 -5.28
CA GLU A 273 18.48 -18.37 -5.75
C GLU A 273 18.90 -17.08 -6.47
N LYS A 274 20.02 -16.46 -6.08
CA LYS A 274 20.58 -15.28 -6.75
C LYS A 274 20.80 -15.49 -8.24
N GLU A 275 21.10 -16.71 -8.69
CA GLU A 275 21.40 -17.03 -10.09
C GLU A 275 20.14 -17.29 -10.93
N SER A 276 18.95 -17.27 -10.33
CA SER A 276 17.70 -17.48 -11.08
C SER A 276 17.46 -16.36 -12.08
N PRO A 277 16.98 -16.65 -13.31
CA PRO A 277 16.55 -15.62 -14.26
C PRO A 277 15.48 -14.66 -13.71
N ALA A 278 14.69 -15.07 -12.71
CA ALA A 278 13.72 -14.20 -12.04
C ALA A 278 14.38 -13.21 -11.06
N ASN A 279 15.62 -13.51 -10.65
CA ASN A 279 16.37 -12.79 -9.63
C ASN A 279 17.53 -12.01 -10.24
N LYS A 280 18.34 -12.59 -11.13
CA LYS A 280 19.48 -11.95 -11.79
C LYS A 280 19.09 -11.29 -13.11
N PRO A 281 19.46 -10.02 -13.37
CA PRO A 281 20.17 -9.06 -12.52
C PRO A 281 19.23 -8.14 -11.71
N SER A 282 17.97 -8.52 -11.54
CA SER A 282 16.88 -7.67 -11.05
C SER A 282 16.83 -7.44 -9.53
N LEU A 283 17.35 -8.36 -8.72
CA LEU A 283 17.46 -8.21 -7.27
C LEU A 283 18.66 -7.36 -6.91
N TRP A 284 18.49 -6.48 -5.93
CA TRP A 284 19.49 -5.50 -5.50
C TRP A 284 19.20 -5.01 -4.07
N GLY A 285 20.17 -4.36 -3.42
CA GLY A 285 20.11 -3.99 -2.01
C GLY A 285 20.75 -5.01 -1.06
N PHE A 286 21.46 -6.02 -1.59
CA PHE A 286 22.23 -6.99 -0.80
C PHE A 286 23.28 -6.29 0.09
N GLU A 287 23.92 -5.26 -0.46
CA GLU A 287 24.93 -4.45 0.20
C GLU A 287 24.40 -3.74 1.46
N VAL A 288 23.11 -3.38 1.49
CA VAL A 288 22.48 -2.77 2.67
C VAL A 288 22.31 -3.81 3.78
N ILE A 289 21.96 -5.05 3.43
CA ILE A 289 21.84 -6.16 4.37
C ILE A 289 23.21 -6.54 4.94
N ASP A 290 24.24 -6.62 4.08
CA ASP A 290 25.61 -6.91 4.50
C ASP A 290 26.16 -5.83 5.44
N LEU A 291 25.92 -4.55 5.12
CA LEU A 291 26.31 -3.44 5.97
C LEU A 291 25.59 -3.48 7.33
N ALA A 292 24.28 -3.73 7.34
CA ALA A 292 23.50 -3.85 8.57
C ALA A 292 24.00 -5.03 9.42
N LYS A 293 24.28 -6.17 8.79
CA LYS A 293 24.86 -7.35 9.45
C LYS A 293 26.22 -7.05 10.06
N ALA A 294 27.11 -6.37 9.33
CA ALA A 294 28.42 -5.99 9.81
C ALA A 294 28.34 -5.03 11.02
N ARG A 295 27.44 -4.04 10.96
CA ARG A 295 27.21 -3.11 12.07
C ARG A 295 26.66 -3.81 13.30
N ILE A 296 25.66 -4.67 13.14
CA ILE A 296 25.11 -5.47 14.24
C ILE A 296 26.16 -6.42 14.81
N GLY A 297 26.97 -7.06 13.98
CA GLY A 297 28.02 -7.99 14.42
C GLY A 297 29.06 -7.35 15.35
N LYS A 298 29.30 -6.04 15.23
CA LYS A 298 30.18 -5.28 16.13
C LYS A 298 29.57 -5.02 17.51
N VAL A 299 28.24 -4.99 17.60
CA VAL A 299 27.50 -4.67 18.84
C VAL A 299 27.00 -5.94 19.53
N CYS A 300 26.48 -6.88 18.75
CA CYS A 300 25.85 -8.11 19.20
C CYS A 300 26.33 -9.30 18.34
N PRO A 301 27.55 -9.80 18.56
CA PRO A 301 28.12 -10.88 17.75
C PRO A 301 27.24 -12.13 17.76
N ARG A 302 26.94 -12.67 16.58
CA ARG A 302 26.19 -13.94 16.38
C ARG A 302 24.77 -13.98 16.99
N THR A 303 24.20 -12.84 17.39
CA THR A 303 22.88 -12.78 18.04
C THR A 303 21.73 -12.66 17.04
N VAL A 304 21.86 -11.77 16.05
CA VAL A 304 20.77 -11.44 15.11
C VAL A 304 20.96 -12.20 13.80
N SER A 305 19.96 -12.97 13.41
CA SER A 305 19.90 -13.69 12.12
C SER A 305 19.85 -12.72 10.95
N CYS A 306 20.46 -13.06 9.82
CA CYS A 306 20.26 -12.33 8.56
C CYS A 306 18.79 -12.28 8.14
N ALA A 307 18.00 -13.33 8.37
CA ALA A 307 16.56 -13.37 8.11
C ALA A 307 15.78 -12.21 8.80
N ASN A 308 16.03 -11.97 10.10
CA ASN A 308 15.41 -10.85 10.80
C ASN A 308 15.97 -9.49 10.37
N ILE A 309 17.29 -9.35 10.13
CA ILE A 309 17.89 -8.10 9.61
C ILE A 309 17.21 -7.69 8.31
N PHE A 310 17.05 -8.66 7.43
CA PHE A 310 16.42 -8.50 6.15
C PHE A 310 14.94 -8.12 6.25
N THR A 311 14.20 -8.78 7.16
CA THR A 311 12.80 -8.45 7.43
C THR A 311 12.65 -7.02 7.97
N PHE A 312 13.49 -6.61 8.92
CA PHE A 312 13.49 -5.24 9.44
C PHE A 312 13.83 -4.23 8.34
N ALA A 313 14.79 -4.56 7.47
CA ALA A 313 15.17 -3.68 6.39
C ALA A 313 14.03 -3.43 5.39
N ALA A 314 13.24 -4.46 5.09
CA ALA A 314 12.04 -4.33 4.27
C ALA A 314 10.97 -3.48 4.94
N ARG A 315 10.69 -3.70 6.24
CA ARG A 315 9.77 -2.86 7.04
C ARG A 315 10.17 -1.40 7.03
N ASP A 316 11.45 -1.12 7.30
CA ASP A 316 11.96 0.24 7.38
C ASP A 316 11.94 0.91 6.01
N SER A 317 12.15 0.15 4.92
CA SER A 317 11.98 0.63 3.55
C SER A 317 10.53 1.01 3.24
N VAL A 318 9.54 0.18 3.63
CA VAL A 318 8.11 0.50 3.50
C VAL A 318 7.77 1.76 4.29
N THR A 319 8.27 1.86 5.52
CA THR A 319 8.04 3.04 6.38
C THR A 319 8.62 4.30 5.74
N ARG A 320 9.82 4.21 5.18
CA ARG A 320 10.52 5.35 4.59
C ARG A 320 9.91 5.80 3.26
N LEU A 321 9.47 4.87 2.43
CA LEU A 321 8.94 5.17 1.08
C LEU A 321 7.43 5.43 1.07
N GLY A 322 6.65 4.63 1.81
CA GLY A 322 5.19 4.70 1.82
C GLY A 322 4.59 5.39 3.04
N GLY A 323 5.40 5.77 4.04
CA GLY A 323 4.92 6.46 5.24
C GLY A 323 4.08 5.60 6.20
N PHE A 324 4.00 4.29 5.97
CA PHE A 324 3.25 3.34 6.78
C PHE A 324 4.17 2.59 7.75
N HIS A 325 3.83 2.60 9.04
CA HIS A 325 4.57 1.89 10.08
C HIS A 325 3.78 0.66 10.56
N TYR A 326 4.46 -0.47 10.68
CA TYR A 326 3.90 -1.71 11.23
C TYR A 326 4.97 -2.46 12.02
N VAL A 327 4.53 -3.17 13.06
CA VAL A 327 5.43 -3.98 13.87
C VAL A 327 5.67 -5.31 13.16
N VAL A 328 6.93 -5.75 13.10
CA VAL A 328 7.28 -7.06 12.57
C VAL A 328 7.84 -7.95 13.68
N PRO A 329 7.16 -9.05 14.03
CA PRO A 329 7.70 -10.04 14.94
C PRO A 329 9.03 -10.61 14.44
N ALA A 330 9.95 -10.85 15.36
CA ALA A 330 11.27 -11.43 15.08
C ALA A 330 11.43 -12.80 15.75
N GLY A 331 12.52 -13.49 15.40
CA GLY A 331 12.77 -14.89 15.78
C GLY A 331 12.95 -15.84 14.60
N ARG A 332 12.94 -15.32 13.36
CA ARG A 332 13.34 -16.07 12.16
C ARG A 332 14.77 -16.57 12.31
N ARG A 333 15.08 -17.71 11.69
CA ARG A 333 16.41 -18.31 11.66
C ARG A 333 16.94 -18.29 10.23
N ASP A 334 18.26 -18.25 10.12
CA ASP A 334 18.92 -18.23 8.81
C ASP A 334 18.77 -19.60 8.14
N GLY A 335 18.27 -19.58 6.91
CA GLY A 335 18.19 -20.75 6.02
C GLY A 335 19.60 -21.24 5.66
N THR A 336 19.69 -22.52 5.34
CA THR A 336 20.97 -23.17 4.96
C THR A 336 20.94 -23.75 3.54
N VAL A 337 19.81 -23.62 2.86
CA VAL A 337 19.59 -24.16 1.52
C VAL A 337 19.06 -23.05 0.63
N SER A 338 19.71 -22.84 -0.52
CA SER A 338 19.28 -21.91 -1.55
C SER A 338 19.37 -22.59 -2.90
N SER A 339 18.31 -22.51 -3.70
CA SER A 339 18.20 -23.22 -4.97
C SER A 339 17.57 -22.35 -6.04
N MET A 340 18.31 -22.15 -7.14
CA MET A 340 17.82 -21.49 -8.35
C MET A 340 16.51 -22.13 -8.87
N LEU A 341 16.40 -23.45 -8.79
CA LEU A 341 15.23 -24.19 -9.31
C LEU A 341 13.99 -23.93 -8.46
N GLU A 342 14.13 -23.82 -7.14
CA GLU A 342 13.00 -23.52 -6.25
C GLU A 342 12.42 -22.14 -6.54
N VAL A 343 13.24 -21.15 -6.95
CA VAL A 343 12.76 -19.84 -7.42
C VAL A 343 11.80 -20.00 -8.59
N LEU A 344 12.20 -20.75 -9.61
CA LEU A 344 11.42 -20.94 -10.84
C LEU A 344 10.11 -21.71 -10.60
N GLN A 345 10.10 -22.58 -9.59
CA GLN A 345 8.92 -23.36 -9.22
C GLN A 345 7.93 -22.53 -8.40
N ASN A 346 8.42 -21.70 -7.48
CA ASN A 346 7.60 -21.04 -6.48
C ASN A 346 7.17 -19.63 -6.88
N LEU A 347 8.07 -18.81 -7.46
CA LEU A 347 7.74 -17.43 -7.76
C LEU A 347 6.64 -17.33 -8.83
N PRO A 348 5.66 -16.44 -8.65
CA PRO A 348 4.70 -16.15 -9.70
C PRO A 348 5.40 -15.60 -10.94
N ASN A 349 4.99 -16.07 -12.11
CA ASN A 349 5.47 -15.52 -13.37
C ASN A 349 4.96 -14.08 -13.51
N PRO A 350 5.75 -13.11 -14.02
CA PRO A 350 5.31 -11.72 -14.19
C PRO A 350 4.12 -11.55 -15.15
N PHE A 351 3.79 -12.57 -15.95
CA PHE A 351 2.63 -12.59 -16.86
C PHE A 351 1.47 -13.45 -16.33
N SER A 352 1.50 -13.82 -15.04
CA SER A 352 0.43 -14.61 -14.42
C SER A 352 -0.88 -13.83 -14.44
N ASN A 353 -1.96 -14.51 -14.85
CA ASN A 353 -3.31 -13.98 -14.66
C ASN A 353 -3.74 -14.09 -13.19
N VAL A 354 -4.85 -13.42 -12.84
CA VAL A 354 -5.37 -13.38 -11.47
C VAL A 354 -5.65 -14.78 -10.91
N GLN A 355 -6.13 -15.72 -11.73
CA GLN A 355 -6.41 -17.08 -11.27
C GLN A 355 -5.12 -17.83 -10.88
N ASN A 356 -4.05 -17.67 -11.64
CA ASN A 356 -2.75 -18.27 -11.33
C ASN A 356 -2.14 -17.62 -10.07
N LEU A 357 -2.22 -16.29 -9.96
CA LEU A 357 -1.79 -15.57 -8.75
C LEU A 357 -2.55 -16.08 -7.51
N LYS A 358 -3.88 -16.19 -7.60
CA LYS A 358 -4.72 -16.73 -6.52
C LYS A 358 -4.26 -18.12 -6.09
N ASN A 359 -4.02 -19.02 -7.05
CA ASN A 359 -3.58 -20.37 -6.75
C ASN A 359 -2.19 -20.38 -6.08
N ARG A 360 -1.23 -19.59 -6.59
CA ARG A 360 0.14 -19.55 -6.06
C ARG A 360 0.23 -18.94 -4.67
N PHE A 361 -0.48 -17.83 -4.42
CA PHE A 361 -0.58 -17.22 -3.10
C PHE A 361 -1.34 -18.14 -2.13
N GLY A 362 -2.40 -18.81 -2.60
CA GLY A 362 -3.13 -19.80 -1.80
C GLY A 362 -2.28 -20.99 -1.34
N VAL A 363 -1.36 -21.49 -2.18
CA VAL A 363 -0.38 -22.53 -1.77
C VAL A 363 0.56 -22.03 -0.65
N LYS A 364 0.76 -20.72 -0.54
CA LYS A 364 1.52 -20.09 0.55
C LYS A 364 0.65 -19.74 1.76
N GLY A 365 -0.62 -20.15 1.77
CA GLY A 365 -1.57 -19.83 2.83
C GLY A 365 -2.03 -18.37 2.85
N LEU A 366 -1.82 -17.64 1.75
CA LEU A 366 -2.21 -16.23 1.63
C LEU A 366 -3.59 -16.10 0.97
N SER A 367 -4.43 -15.27 1.57
CA SER A 367 -5.75 -14.90 1.07
C SER A 367 -5.68 -14.05 -0.21
N MET A 368 -6.83 -13.87 -0.87
CA MET A 368 -6.90 -12.94 -2.02
C MET A 368 -6.63 -11.49 -1.60
N ASP A 369 -7.03 -11.08 -0.40
CA ASP A 369 -6.79 -9.73 0.11
C ASP A 369 -5.29 -9.50 0.36
N GLU A 370 -4.59 -10.49 0.91
CA GLU A 370 -3.13 -10.46 1.07
C GLU A 370 -2.42 -10.50 -0.29
N MET A 371 -2.90 -11.29 -1.25
CA MET A 371 -2.39 -11.28 -2.62
C MET A 371 -2.51 -9.89 -3.26
N VAL A 372 -3.66 -9.23 -3.14
CA VAL A 372 -3.88 -7.87 -3.65
C VAL A 372 -2.97 -6.88 -2.93
N THR A 373 -2.90 -6.96 -1.61
CA THR A 373 -2.05 -6.08 -0.78
C THR A 373 -0.57 -6.21 -1.17
N LEU A 374 -0.06 -7.43 -1.31
CA LEU A 374 1.33 -7.69 -1.71
C LEU A 374 1.58 -7.33 -3.17
N SER A 375 0.59 -7.51 -4.05
CA SER A 375 0.68 -7.04 -5.45
C SER A 375 0.75 -5.51 -5.52
N GLY A 376 0.17 -4.81 -4.54
CA GLY A 376 0.29 -3.36 -4.37
C GLY A 376 1.74 -2.88 -4.22
N ALA A 377 2.67 -3.71 -3.76
CA ALA A 377 4.10 -3.34 -3.69
C ALA A 377 4.69 -2.93 -5.04
N HIS A 378 4.08 -3.35 -6.17
CA HIS A 378 4.47 -2.89 -7.50
C HIS A 378 4.25 -1.39 -7.75
N SER A 379 3.52 -0.68 -6.88
CA SER A 379 3.40 0.78 -6.93
C SER A 379 4.60 1.50 -6.28
N ILE A 380 5.54 0.77 -5.67
CA ILE A 380 6.73 1.32 -5.02
C ILE A 380 7.97 1.04 -5.88
N GLY A 381 8.65 2.09 -6.34
CA GLY A 381 9.88 1.99 -7.13
C GLY A 381 9.66 2.11 -8.64
N VAL A 382 10.51 1.45 -9.42
CA VAL A 382 10.49 1.49 -10.89
C VAL A 382 10.35 0.08 -11.47
N SER A 383 9.60 -0.05 -12.56
CA SER A 383 9.40 -1.32 -13.28
C SER A 383 10.19 -1.37 -14.58
N HIS A 384 10.53 -2.57 -15.03
CA HIS A 384 11.22 -2.76 -16.30
C HIS A 384 10.27 -2.56 -17.49
N TYR A 385 10.70 -1.75 -18.47
CA TYR A 385 9.98 -1.47 -19.72
C TYR A 385 9.46 -2.73 -20.44
N THR A 386 10.26 -3.79 -20.46
CA THR A 386 9.94 -5.06 -21.14
C THR A 386 8.71 -5.77 -20.58
N LEU A 387 8.31 -5.51 -19.33
CA LEU A 387 7.13 -6.10 -18.73
C LEU A 387 5.83 -5.42 -19.22
N SER A 388 5.88 -4.11 -19.44
CA SER A 388 4.72 -3.31 -19.87
C SER A 388 4.49 -3.35 -21.38
N THR A 389 5.56 -3.45 -22.18
CA THR A 389 5.48 -3.40 -23.66
C THR A 389 4.61 -4.49 -24.29
N ARG A 390 4.61 -5.71 -23.74
CA ARG A 390 3.77 -6.81 -24.26
C ARG A 390 2.27 -6.53 -24.22
N ARG A 391 1.82 -5.68 -23.28
CA ARG A 391 0.40 -5.28 -23.17
C ARG A 391 0.11 -3.98 -23.93
N LEU A 392 1.13 -3.31 -24.45
CA LEU A 392 0.98 -2.04 -25.19
C LEU A 392 1.19 -2.21 -26.70
N TYR A 393 1.96 -3.22 -27.13
CA TYR A 393 2.39 -3.43 -28.51
C TYR A 393 2.42 -4.93 -28.91
N PRO A 394 2.24 -5.25 -30.21
CA PRO A 394 1.85 -4.34 -31.30
C PRO A 394 0.39 -3.88 -31.18
N ARG A 395 -0.43 -4.64 -30.45
CA ARG A 395 -1.82 -4.29 -30.13
C ARG A 395 -1.94 -4.05 -28.63
N GLN A 396 -2.55 -2.92 -28.28
CA GLN A 396 -2.84 -2.59 -26.89
C GLN A 396 -3.87 -3.58 -26.32
N ASP A 397 -3.60 -4.08 -25.13
CA ASP A 397 -4.53 -4.87 -24.33
C ASP A 397 -5.75 -4.00 -23.99
N THR A 398 -6.95 -4.49 -24.35
CA THR A 398 -8.21 -3.77 -24.19
C THR A 398 -8.63 -3.61 -22.74
N SER A 399 -8.01 -4.33 -21.80
CA SER A 399 -8.25 -4.17 -20.37
C SER A 399 -7.49 -2.98 -19.75
N ILE A 400 -6.55 -2.37 -20.47
CA ILE A 400 -5.82 -1.19 -20.01
C ILE A 400 -6.57 0.06 -20.46
N ASP A 401 -6.86 0.95 -19.51
CA ASP A 401 -7.44 2.25 -19.78
C ASP A 401 -6.69 2.98 -20.92
N PRO A 402 -7.38 3.46 -21.97
CA PRO A 402 -6.73 4.06 -23.13
C PRO A 402 -5.87 5.29 -22.81
N VAL A 403 -6.24 6.10 -21.82
CA VAL A 403 -5.48 7.29 -21.41
C VAL A 403 -4.21 6.86 -20.69
N PHE A 404 -4.32 5.91 -19.76
CA PHE A 404 -3.17 5.33 -19.06
C PHE A 404 -2.21 4.64 -20.03
N ALA A 405 -2.72 3.89 -21.01
CA ALA A 405 -1.90 3.28 -22.05
C ALA A 405 -1.16 4.33 -22.89
N ALA A 406 -1.81 5.45 -23.24
CA ALA A 406 -1.16 6.55 -23.94
C ALA A 406 -0.04 7.19 -23.10
N GLN A 407 -0.25 7.36 -21.79
CA GLN A 407 0.78 7.84 -20.87
C GLN A 407 1.98 6.88 -20.79
N LEU A 408 1.74 5.57 -20.67
CA LEU A 408 2.80 4.56 -20.66
C LEU A 408 3.62 4.54 -21.96
N LYS A 409 2.95 4.76 -23.11
CA LYS A 409 3.61 4.86 -24.42
C LYS A 409 4.43 6.15 -24.57
N ALA A 410 3.97 7.25 -23.98
CA ALA A 410 4.65 8.55 -23.99
C ALA A 410 5.79 8.67 -22.95
N THR A 411 5.85 7.76 -21.97
CA THR A 411 6.88 7.76 -20.93
C THR A 411 8.26 7.52 -21.54
N LYS A 412 9.24 8.40 -21.25
CA LYS A 412 10.65 8.17 -21.60
C LYS A 412 11.22 7.08 -20.70
N TRP A 413 11.41 5.89 -21.27
CA TRP A 413 12.05 4.77 -20.59
C TRP A 413 13.56 4.95 -20.58
N VAL A 414 14.17 4.89 -19.40
CA VAL A 414 15.62 4.90 -19.23
C VAL A 414 16.12 3.46 -19.26
N GLU A 415 17.04 3.13 -20.15
CA GLU A 415 17.78 1.87 -20.05
C GLU A 415 18.61 1.86 -18.77
N LEU A 416 18.31 0.95 -17.84
CA LEU A 416 19.06 0.73 -16.61
C LEU A 416 20.42 0.02 -16.87
N ASN A 417 21.04 0.26 -18.03
CA ASN A 417 22.34 -0.30 -18.39
C ASN A 417 23.52 0.43 -17.74
N ASN A 418 23.29 1.60 -17.11
CA ASN A 418 24.28 2.29 -16.29
C ASN A 418 23.84 2.34 -14.82
N ARG A 419 24.13 1.27 -14.08
CA ARG A 419 24.03 1.30 -12.61
C ARG A 419 25.33 1.92 -12.06
N PRO A 420 25.26 3.01 -11.26
CA PRO A 420 26.42 3.41 -10.47
C PRO A 420 26.72 2.30 -9.46
N THR A 421 27.96 1.82 -9.46
CA THR A 421 28.52 0.94 -8.41
C THR A 421 28.54 1.62 -7.06
#